data_AF-A0A356IQD5-F1
#
_entry.id   AF-A0A356IQD5-F1
#
_cell.length_a   1.000
_cell.length_b   1.000
_cell.length_c   1.000
_cell.angle_alpha   90.00
_cell.angle_beta   90.00
_cell.angle_gamma   90.00
#
_symmetry.space_group_name_H-M   'P 1'
#
loop_
_entity.id
_entity.type
_entity.pdbx_description
1 polymer ?
#
loop_
_entity_poly.entity_id
_entity_poly.type
_entity_poly.pdbx_seq_one_letter_code
_entity_poly.pdbx_strand_id
1 'polypeptide(L)'
;MRTLPAMTILMLLAQPVAAQPLCDDVEAFSADGWQLDPVQDAMDKYLRDHRMRANWRQQPAPPDQIGRDYYEWLWHSDFGATMKAELMQRFCGSASEPVP
;
A
#
# COMPACT_ATOMS: atom_id res chain seq x y z
N MET A 1 61.28 6.57 -2.97
CA MET A 1 60.18 7.56 -3.12
C MET A 1 59.17 6.98 -4.11
N ARG A 2 57.99 6.56 -3.64
CA ARG A 2 56.89 6.03 -4.46
C ARG A 2 55.61 6.74 -4.01
N THR A 3 55.00 7.48 -4.91
CA THR A 3 53.75 8.22 -4.74
C THR A 3 52.56 7.25 -4.81
N LEU A 4 51.63 7.36 -3.86
CA LEU A 4 50.35 6.66 -3.85
C LEU A 4 49.31 7.52 -4.57
N PRO A 5 48.44 6.97 -5.44
CA PRO A 5 47.36 7.73 -6.04
C PRO A 5 46.24 7.96 -5.01
N ALA A 6 45.78 9.21 -4.96
CA ALA A 6 44.64 9.64 -4.18
C ALA A 6 43.38 8.87 -4.61
N MET A 7 42.81 8.11 -3.68
CA MET A 7 41.58 7.37 -3.88
C MET A 7 40.42 8.37 -3.68
N THR A 8 39.94 8.94 -4.78
CA THR A 8 38.75 9.80 -4.80
C THR A 8 37.53 8.95 -4.47
N ILE A 9 37.06 9.02 -3.22
CA ILE A 9 35.79 8.45 -2.78
C ILE A 9 34.68 9.32 -3.39
N LEU A 10 34.04 8.80 -4.44
CA LEU A 10 32.83 9.37 -5.02
C LEU A 10 31.69 9.14 -4.01
N MET A 11 31.30 10.18 -3.27
CA MET A 11 30.06 10.16 -2.50
C MET A 11 28.88 10.10 -3.48
N LEU A 12 28.30 8.92 -3.66
CA LEU A 12 26.99 8.78 -4.30
C LEU A 12 25.98 9.51 -3.42
N LEU A 13 25.52 10.66 -3.91
CA LEU A 13 24.36 11.36 -3.39
C LEU A 13 23.18 10.39 -3.42
N ALA A 14 22.78 9.89 -2.26
CA ALA A 14 21.52 9.18 -2.09
C ALA A 14 20.41 10.18 -2.40
N GLN A 15 19.93 10.16 -3.65
CA GLN A 15 18.76 10.94 -4.03
C GLN A 15 17.58 10.41 -3.19
N PRO A 16 16.81 11.30 -2.52
CA PRO A 16 15.56 10.87 -1.92
C PRO A 16 14.68 10.39 -3.07
N VAL A 17 14.48 9.08 -3.14
CA VAL A 17 13.45 8.49 -3.99
C VAL A 17 12.14 9.03 -3.45
N ALA A 18 11.63 10.10 -4.06
CA ALA A 18 10.27 10.55 -3.81
C ALA A 18 9.39 9.34 -4.09
N ALA A 19 8.78 8.78 -3.03
CA ALA A 19 7.79 7.73 -3.18
C ALA A 19 6.75 8.29 -4.14
N GLN A 20 6.67 7.71 -5.34
CA GLN A 20 5.62 8.06 -6.30
C GLN A 20 4.28 7.91 -5.59
N PRO A 21 3.32 8.81 -5.83
CA PRO A 21 1.99 8.66 -5.26
C PRO A 21 1.47 7.28 -5.67
N LEU A 22 1.20 6.41 -4.71
CA LEU A 22 0.68 5.07 -4.98
C LEU A 22 -0.65 5.12 -5.76
N CYS A 23 -1.32 6.28 -5.76
CA CYS A 23 -2.56 6.56 -6.44
C CYS A 23 -2.42 7.70 -7.46
N ASP A 24 -1.47 7.59 -8.40
CA ASP A 24 -1.35 8.50 -9.55
C ASP A 24 -2.57 8.38 -10.49
N ASP A 25 -3.11 7.17 -10.65
CA ASP A 25 -4.36 6.89 -11.36
C ASP A 25 -5.38 6.32 -10.38
N VAL A 26 -6.38 7.13 -10.04
CA VAL A 26 -7.42 6.78 -9.05
C VAL A 26 -8.31 5.64 -9.55
N GLU A 27 -8.58 5.58 -10.86
CA GLU A 27 -9.43 4.52 -11.42
C GLU A 27 -8.69 3.19 -11.39
N ALA A 28 -7.44 3.17 -11.84
CA ALA A 28 -6.58 1.99 -11.78
C ALA A 28 -6.33 1.55 -10.33
N PHE A 29 -6.10 2.49 -9.41
CA PHE A 29 -5.91 2.18 -7.99
C PHE A 29 -7.20 1.66 -7.33
N SER A 30 -8.37 2.21 -7.69
CA SER A 30 -9.65 1.70 -7.21
C SER A 30 -9.91 0.26 -7.68
N ALA A 31 -9.51 -0.08 -8.92
CA ALA A 31 -9.63 -1.42 -9.45
C ALA A 31 -8.63 -2.38 -8.79
N ASP A 32 -7.34 -2.04 -8.84
CA ASP A 32 -6.24 -2.99 -8.63
C ASP A 32 -5.24 -2.60 -7.54
N GLY A 33 -5.52 -1.53 -6.79
CA GLY A 33 -4.62 -1.02 -5.74
C GLY A 33 -4.29 -2.06 -4.66
N TRP A 34 -5.17 -3.05 -4.43
CA TRP A 34 -4.93 -4.17 -3.51
C TRP A 34 -3.73 -5.05 -3.87
N GLN A 35 -3.28 -5.04 -5.14
CA GLN A 35 -2.12 -5.80 -5.58
C GLN A 35 -0.81 -5.22 -5.05
N LEU A 36 -0.82 -3.97 -4.57
CA LEU A 36 0.36 -3.28 -4.07
C LEU A 36 0.64 -3.68 -2.62
N ASP A 37 1.86 -4.14 -2.33
CA ASP A 37 2.35 -4.45 -0.98
C ASP A 37 1.98 -3.39 0.09
N PRO A 38 2.20 -2.07 -0.12
CA PRO A 38 1.83 -1.06 0.88
C PRO A 38 0.34 -0.98 1.16
N VAL A 39 -0.51 -1.39 0.22
CA VAL A 39 -1.97 -1.45 0.41
C VAL A 39 -2.34 -2.70 1.19
N GLN A 40 -1.74 -3.87 0.90
CA GLN A 40 -1.95 -5.10 1.66
C GLN A 40 -1.55 -4.94 3.13
N ASP A 41 -0.41 -4.31 3.39
CA ASP A 41 0.04 -3.97 4.75
C ASP A 41 -0.96 -3.06 5.47
N ALA A 42 -1.55 -2.10 4.75
CA ALA A 42 -2.56 -1.20 5.28
C ALA A 42 -3.89 -1.90 5.56
N MET A 43 -4.30 -2.84 4.70
CA MET A 43 -5.46 -3.70 4.91
C MET A 43 -5.29 -4.56 6.16
N ASP A 44 -4.13 -5.22 6.29
CA ASP A 44 -3.83 -6.05 7.46
C ASP A 44 -3.80 -5.24 8.76
N LYS A 45 -3.23 -4.02 8.71
CA LYS A 45 -3.28 -3.10 9.84
C LYS A 45 -4.72 -2.71 10.17
N TYR A 46 -5.52 -2.35 9.18
CA TYR A 46 -6.93 -1.98 9.38
C TYR A 46 -7.71 -3.09 10.07
N LEU A 47 -7.57 -4.33 9.59
CA LEU A 47 -8.25 -5.50 10.15
C LEU A 47 -7.85 -5.75 11.62
N ARG A 48 -6.56 -5.59 11.95
CA ARG A 48 -6.07 -5.70 13.33
C ARG A 48 -6.63 -4.61 14.23
N ASP A 49 -6.57 -3.35 13.80
CA ASP A 49 -7.00 -2.19 14.59
C ASP A 49 -8.50 -2.23 14.88
N HIS A 50 -9.30 -2.60 13.88
CA HIS A 50 -10.76 -2.69 13.98
C HIS A 50 -11.24 -4.04 14.51
N ARG A 51 -10.31 -4.96 14.83
CA ARG A 51 -10.60 -6.34 15.25
C ARG A 51 -11.62 -7.03 14.35
N MET A 52 -11.59 -6.73 13.06
CA MET A 52 -12.53 -7.29 12.11
C MET A 52 -12.30 -8.79 12.03
N ARG A 53 -13.38 -9.55 12.20
CA ARG A 53 -13.37 -11.00 12.04
C ARG A 53 -14.28 -11.33 10.88
N ALA A 54 -13.70 -11.92 9.84
CA ALA A 54 -14.50 -12.41 8.74
C ALA A 54 -15.45 -13.49 9.26
N ASN A 55 -16.75 -13.29 9.05
CA ASN A 55 -17.75 -14.28 9.39
C ASN A 55 -17.90 -15.22 8.19
N TRP A 56 -17.28 -16.39 8.28
CA TRP A 56 -17.31 -17.44 7.25
C TRP A 56 -18.71 -17.97 6.90
N ARG A 57 -19.76 -17.51 7.61
CA ARG A 57 -21.16 -17.81 7.30
C ARG A 57 -21.84 -16.73 6.45
N GLN A 58 -21.22 -15.57 6.25
CA GLN A 58 -21.72 -14.52 5.36
C GLN A 58 -21.21 -14.76 3.94
N GLN A 59 -22.06 -14.46 2.95
CA GLN A 59 -21.69 -14.54 1.54
C GLN A 59 -21.31 -13.15 1.02
N PRO A 60 -20.26 -13.03 0.18
CA PRO A 60 -19.37 -14.10 -0.26
C PRO A 60 -18.46 -14.60 0.87
N ALA A 61 -18.21 -15.91 0.94
CA ALA A 61 -17.29 -16.47 1.92
C ALA A 61 -15.85 -16.04 1.59
N PRO A 62 -15.01 -15.76 2.61
CA PRO A 62 -13.61 -15.46 2.37
C PRO A 62 -12.86 -16.70 1.88
N PRO A 63 -11.73 -16.54 1.16
CA PRO A 63 -10.84 -17.64 0.81
C PRO A 63 -10.21 -18.29 2.05
N ASP A 64 -9.99 -19.61 2.01
CA ASP A 64 -9.47 -20.40 3.13
C ASP A 64 -8.02 -20.06 3.55
N GLN A 65 -7.27 -19.35 2.69
CA GLN A 65 -5.88 -18.99 2.92
C GLN A 65 -5.66 -17.49 2.71
N ILE A 66 -4.81 -16.89 3.55
CA ILE A 66 -4.33 -15.53 3.36
C ILE A 66 -3.32 -15.53 2.21
N GLY A 67 -3.57 -14.70 1.19
CA GLY A 67 -2.78 -14.59 -0.03
C GLY A 67 -3.45 -13.66 -1.03
N ARG A 68 -3.05 -13.71 -2.30
CA ARG A 68 -3.59 -12.84 -3.36
C ARG A 68 -5.12 -12.80 -3.36
N ASP A 69 -5.76 -13.97 -3.42
CA ASP A 69 -7.22 -14.08 -3.54
C ASP A 69 -7.94 -13.52 -2.29
N TYR A 70 -7.30 -13.55 -1.12
CA TYR A 70 -7.83 -12.97 0.12
C TYR A 70 -7.88 -11.45 0.07
N TYR A 71 -6.80 -10.80 -0.38
CA TYR A 71 -6.77 -9.35 -0.52
C TYR A 71 -7.70 -8.87 -1.64
N GLU A 72 -7.76 -9.60 -2.75
CA GLU A 72 -8.75 -9.35 -3.82
C GLU A 72 -10.19 -9.42 -3.28
N TRP A 73 -10.52 -10.51 -2.56
CA TRP A 73 -11.84 -10.68 -1.96
C TRP A 73 -12.17 -9.54 -0.98
N LEU A 74 -11.24 -9.17 -0.12
CA LEU A 74 -11.42 -8.03 0.80
C LEU A 74 -11.68 -6.73 0.03
N TRP A 75 -10.96 -6.51 -1.07
CA TRP A 75 -11.06 -5.27 -1.84
C TRP A 75 -12.36 -5.14 -2.64
N HIS A 76 -12.91 -6.25 -3.11
CA HIS A 76 -14.10 -6.26 -3.99
C HIS A 76 -15.39 -6.69 -3.30
N SER A 77 -15.35 -7.19 -2.06
CA SER A 77 -16.54 -7.58 -1.31
C SER A 77 -17.13 -6.45 -0.46
N ASP A 78 -18.43 -6.56 -0.16
CA ASP A 78 -19.11 -5.65 0.77
C ASP A 78 -18.49 -5.68 2.18
N PHE A 79 -17.86 -6.79 2.57
CA PHE A 79 -17.19 -6.92 3.86
C PHE A 79 -16.05 -5.91 4.02
N GLY A 80 -15.28 -5.65 2.97
CA GLY A 80 -14.17 -4.70 2.99
C GLY A 80 -14.51 -3.31 2.44
N ALA A 81 -15.77 -3.01 2.13
CA ALA A 81 -16.17 -1.75 1.50
C ALA A 81 -15.73 -0.51 2.31
N THR A 82 -15.96 -0.50 3.62
CA THR A 82 -15.53 0.61 4.50
C THR A 82 -14.01 0.74 4.52
N MET A 83 -13.29 -0.38 4.66
CA MET A 83 -11.84 -0.42 4.63
C MET A 83 -11.31 0.16 3.31
N LYS A 84 -11.86 -0.28 2.17
CA LYS A 84 -11.47 0.24 0.86
C LYS A 84 -11.70 1.74 0.78
N ALA A 85 -12.86 2.26 1.19
CA ALA A 85 -13.14 3.69 1.16
C ALA A 85 -12.11 4.50 1.98
N GLU A 86 -11.73 4.02 3.17
CA GLU A 86 -10.72 4.66 4.01
C GLU A 86 -9.31 4.58 3.41
N LEU A 87 -8.94 3.44 2.82
CA LEU A 87 -7.65 3.28 2.14
C LEU A 87 -7.57 4.12 0.86
N MET A 88 -8.65 4.20 0.08
CA MET A 88 -8.77 5.12 -1.05
C MET A 88 -8.55 6.56 -0.59
N GLN A 89 -9.20 6.99 0.50
CA GLN A 89 -8.97 8.33 1.06
C GLN A 89 -7.53 8.53 1.54
N ARG A 90 -6.90 7.51 2.12
CA ARG A 90 -5.53 7.59 2.61
C ARG A 90 -4.49 7.71 1.50
N PHE A 91 -4.62 6.92 0.44
CA PHE A 91 -3.64 6.84 -0.63
C PHE A 91 -3.90 7.84 -1.76
N CYS A 92 -5.17 8.17 -2.02
CA CYS A 92 -5.59 9.07 -3.10
C CYS A 92 -6.09 10.43 -2.61
N GLY A 93 -6.48 10.54 -1.33
CA GLY A 93 -7.24 11.68 -0.82
C GLY A 93 -6.43 12.87 -0.32
N SER A 94 -5.09 12.83 -0.34
CA SER A 94 -4.28 14.02 0.02
C SER A 94 -2.81 13.96 -0.43
N ALA A 95 -2.59 14.38 -1.68
CA ALA A 95 -1.40 15.15 -2.09
C ALA A 95 -1.80 16.63 -2.34
N SER A 96 -2.52 17.24 -1.40
CA SER A 96 -2.93 18.65 -1.50
C SER A 96 -2.95 19.33 -0.14
N GLU A 97 -1.76 19.49 0.44
CA GLU A 97 -1.40 20.70 1.18
C GLU A 97 0.13 20.85 1.11
N PRO A 98 0.66 21.83 0.35
CA PRO A 98 2.03 22.25 0.56
C PRO A 98 2.09 22.91 1.95
N VAL A 99 2.93 22.37 2.83
CA VAL A 99 3.27 22.99 4.10
C VAL A 99 3.83 24.39 3.80
N PRO A 100 3.26 25.48 4.34
CA PRO A 100 3.81 26.83 4.23
C PRO A 100 5.12 26.99 5.02
#